data_AF-A0A835IYG1-F1
#
_entry.id   AF-A0A835IYG1-F1
#
_cell.length_a   1.000
_cell.length_b   1.000
_cell.length_c   1.000
_cell.angle_alpha   90.00
_cell.angle_beta   90.00
_cell.angle_gamma   90.00
#
_symmetry.space_group_name_H-M   'P 1'
#
loop_
_entity.id
_entity.type
_entity.pdbx_description
1 polymer ?
#
loop_
_entity_poly.entity_id
_entity_poly.type
_entity_poly.pdbx_seq_one_letter_code
_entity_poly.pdbx_strand_id
1 'polypeptide(L)'
;MHNLWHIPSNKLFLIRTSMQGPVMFSRKVQTSTYEIVKGSYVPLTRANKTETANQETMETVGAFQRLPMVKPPLDILYSALRKAKKVPASKGISNIAKRERNRGAKQLDALMKELAIPLREYMDNFPNKKHLHPYERSLIELTLGDGNYEEVLERVKVLKKKVVSVGKEQASLCAKCLTKHDAEERLDEGIKKLEEIFNREGKAVDDLLNIAKVVTNFPAIK
;
A
#
# COMPACT_ATOMS: atom_id res chain seq x y z
N MET A 1 -41.14 12.32 -48.22
CA MET A 1 -41.62 11.67 -46.99
C MET A 1 -40.50 11.73 -45.97
N HIS A 2 -40.83 12.31 -44.81
CA HIS A 2 -39.95 12.93 -43.82
C HIS A 2 -39.42 11.98 -42.72
N ASN A 3 -38.43 12.49 -41.97
CA ASN A 3 -37.95 12.19 -40.59
C ASN A 3 -36.68 11.31 -40.55
N LEU A 4 -35.44 11.81 -40.32
CA LEU A 4 -34.88 12.81 -39.39
C LEU A 4 -35.27 12.57 -37.92
N TRP A 5 -34.44 11.81 -37.20
CA TRP A 5 -34.53 11.68 -35.74
C TRP A 5 -33.66 12.74 -35.07
N HIS A 6 -34.36 13.64 -34.39
CA HIS A 6 -33.84 14.71 -33.54
C HIS A 6 -33.19 14.16 -32.26
N ILE A 7 -32.00 14.67 -31.94
CA ILE A 7 -31.38 14.59 -30.62
C ILE A 7 -31.92 15.76 -29.78
N PRO A 8 -32.52 15.54 -28.59
CA PRO A 8 -32.91 16.66 -27.73
C PRO A 8 -31.70 17.22 -26.98
N SER A 9 -31.50 18.53 -27.15
CA SER A 9 -30.57 19.36 -26.36
C SER A 9 -31.04 19.48 -24.91
N ASN A 10 -30.16 19.14 -23.97
CA ASN A 10 -30.36 19.46 -22.55
C ASN A 10 -30.04 20.94 -22.31
N LYS A 11 -31.11 21.71 -22.01
CA LYS A 11 -31.03 23.11 -21.58
C LYS A 11 -30.44 23.18 -20.16
N LEU A 12 -29.42 24.01 -20.01
CA LEU A 12 -28.92 24.51 -18.73
C LEU A 12 -30.05 25.22 -17.97
N PHE A 13 -30.38 24.70 -16.79
CA PHE A 13 -31.16 25.43 -15.79
C PHE A 13 -30.21 26.29 -14.95
N LEU A 14 -30.22 27.59 -15.22
CA LEU A 14 -29.70 28.62 -14.31
C LEU A 14 -30.69 28.78 -13.15
N ILE A 15 -30.35 28.23 -11.98
CA ILE A 15 -31.05 28.52 -10.73
C ILE A 15 -30.48 29.82 -10.17
N ARG A 16 -31.30 30.86 -10.22
CA ARG A 16 -31.14 32.17 -9.59
C ARG A 16 -31.28 31.97 -8.07
N THR A 17 -30.18 32.06 -7.32
CA THR A 17 -30.23 32.14 -5.85
C THR A 17 -29.99 33.58 -5.41
N SER A 18 -30.87 34.03 -4.53
CA SER A 18 -31.02 35.37 -4.00
C SER A 18 -29.86 35.80 -3.11
N MET A 19 -29.60 37.10 -3.11
CA MET A 19 -28.68 37.79 -2.23
C MET A 19 -29.08 37.62 -0.75
N GLN A 20 -28.14 37.22 0.09
CA GLN A 20 -28.12 37.52 1.52
C GLN A 20 -26.72 38.01 1.89
N GLY A 21 -26.67 39.24 2.42
CA GLY A 21 -25.43 39.91 2.81
C GLY A 21 -24.77 39.27 4.03
N PRO A 22 -23.49 39.60 4.29
CA PRO A 22 -22.77 39.04 5.43
C PRO A 22 -23.18 39.77 6.71
N VAL A 23 -23.79 39.05 7.65
CA VAL A 23 -23.87 39.51 9.05
C VAL A 23 -22.53 39.16 9.72
N MET A 24 -21.65 40.15 9.82
CA MET A 24 -20.46 40.06 10.67
C MET A 24 -20.87 39.94 12.14
N PHE A 25 -20.72 38.76 12.73
CA PHE A 25 -20.77 38.58 14.17
C PHE A 25 -19.38 38.81 14.76
N SER A 26 -19.07 40.06 15.10
CA SER A 26 -17.85 40.41 15.82
C SER A 26 -17.96 39.96 17.28
N ARG A 27 -17.41 38.79 17.61
CA ARG A 27 -17.19 38.37 19.00
C ARG A 27 -16.13 39.29 19.62
N LYS A 28 -16.56 40.19 20.51
CA LYS A 28 -15.65 40.94 21.38
C LYS A 28 -14.99 39.95 22.35
N VAL A 29 -13.73 39.66 22.13
CA VAL A 29 -12.88 38.95 23.10
C VAL A 29 -12.55 39.93 24.21
N GLN A 30 -13.06 39.71 25.42
CA GLN A 30 -12.65 40.48 26.60
C GLN A 30 -11.26 40.02 27.02
N THR A 31 -10.28 40.91 26.97
CA THR A 31 -8.93 40.70 27.48
C THR A 31 -8.96 40.94 28.99
N SER A 32 -8.90 39.88 29.78
CA SER A 32 -8.64 39.98 31.22
C SER A 32 -7.16 40.30 31.41
N THR A 33 -6.86 41.53 31.83
CA THR A 33 -5.52 41.95 32.23
C THR A 33 -5.22 41.36 33.60
N TYR A 34 -4.35 40.35 33.66
CA TYR A 34 -3.73 39.93 34.90
C TYR A 34 -2.53 40.84 35.19
N GLU A 35 -2.39 41.26 36.44
CA GLU A 35 -1.23 42.01 36.90
C GLU A 35 0.02 41.12 36.88
N ILE A 36 1.04 41.54 36.14
CA ILE A 36 2.35 40.91 36.13
C ILE A 36 3.05 41.30 37.43
N VAL A 37 2.98 40.41 38.42
CA VAL A 37 3.79 40.49 39.64
C VAL A 37 5.26 40.36 39.26
N LYS A 38 6.09 41.33 39.69
CA LYS A 38 7.55 41.36 39.52
C LYS A 38 8.22 40.19 40.26
N GLY A 39 8.16 39.00 39.69
CA GLY A 39 9.05 37.88 40.05
C GLY A 39 10.32 37.98 39.22
N SER A 40 11.47 38.18 39.87
CA SER A 40 12.78 38.23 39.23
C SER A 40 13.17 36.84 38.69
N TYR A 41 12.86 36.58 37.42
CA TYR A 41 13.37 35.42 36.71
C TYR A 41 14.83 35.65 36.37
N VAL A 42 15.73 34.88 36.97
CA VAL A 42 17.16 34.85 36.62
C VAL A 42 17.33 33.83 35.49
N PRO A 43 17.74 34.22 34.27
CA PRO A 43 17.98 33.27 33.20
C PRO A 43 19.27 32.50 33.51
N LEU A 44 19.17 31.17 33.59
CA LEU A 44 20.35 30.31 33.65
C LEU A 44 21.12 30.46 32.33
N THR A 45 22.37 30.90 32.42
CA THR A 45 23.28 31.08 31.30
C THR A 45 23.46 29.76 30.54
N ARG A 46 23.17 29.80 29.24
CA ARG A 46 23.36 28.70 28.28
C ARG A 46 24.85 28.40 28.16
N ALA A 47 25.29 27.31 28.77
CA ALA A 47 26.59 26.73 28.49
C ALA A 47 26.56 26.12 27.08
N ASN A 48 27.43 26.62 26.20
CA ASN A 48 27.68 26.04 24.90
C ASN A 48 28.28 24.64 25.08
N LYS A 49 27.51 23.60 24.76
CA LYS A 49 28.05 22.28 24.45
C LYS A 49 27.72 21.99 22.98
N THR A 50 28.79 21.91 22.22
CA THR A 50 28.85 21.36 20.87
C THR A 50 28.40 19.91 20.91
N GLU A 51 27.20 19.65 20.42
CA GLU A 51 26.74 18.31 20.07
C GLU A 51 26.39 18.33 18.59
N THR A 52 27.09 17.46 17.84
CA THR A 52 26.84 17.12 16.44
C THR A 52 25.38 16.79 16.23
N ALA A 53 24.64 17.74 15.65
CA ALA A 53 23.26 17.57 15.27
C ALA A 53 23.18 16.64 14.05
N ASN A 54 22.98 15.35 14.30
CA ASN A 54 22.20 14.54 13.36
C ASN A 54 20.77 15.05 13.45
N GLN A 55 20.45 16.07 12.66
CA GLN A 55 19.07 16.50 12.44
C GLN A 55 18.35 15.37 11.71
N GLU A 56 17.80 14.42 12.46
CA GLU A 56 16.70 13.60 11.99
C GLU A 56 15.58 14.58 11.62
N THR A 57 15.38 14.79 10.33
CA THR A 57 14.25 15.56 9.80
C THR A 57 12.97 14.87 10.27
N MET A 58 12.43 15.31 11.41
CA MET A 58 11.18 14.77 11.92
C MET A 58 10.08 15.06 10.89
N GLU A 59 9.44 14.00 10.43
CA GLU A 59 8.39 14.07 9.43
C GLU A 59 7.17 14.81 9.98
N THR A 60 6.46 15.49 9.09
CA THR A 60 5.15 16.09 9.37
C THR A 60 4.20 15.00 9.86
N VAL A 61 3.41 15.31 10.89
CA VAL A 61 2.37 14.41 11.43
C VAL A 61 1.38 14.01 10.33
N GLY A 62 0.90 12.77 10.35
CA GLY A 62 -0.09 12.27 9.39
C GLY A 62 0.47 11.27 8.36
N ALA A 63 1.53 10.53 8.69
CA ALA A 63 2.14 9.56 7.79
C ALA A 63 1.15 8.46 7.35
N PHE A 64 0.22 8.09 8.24
CA PHE A 64 -0.77 7.04 8.00
C PHE A 64 -2.00 7.47 7.17
N GLN A 65 -2.19 8.77 6.90
CA GLN A 65 -3.35 9.25 6.14
C GLN A 65 -3.27 8.94 4.64
N ARG A 66 -2.08 8.63 4.14
CA ARG A 66 -1.80 8.39 2.71
C ARG A 66 -1.59 6.92 2.39
N LEU A 67 -1.98 6.01 3.28
CA LEU A 67 -1.79 4.57 3.04
C LEU A 67 -2.67 4.07 1.88
N PRO A 68 -2.14 3.15 1.05
CA PRO A 68 -2.95 2.47 0.06
C PRO A 68 -3.94 1.52 0.73
N MET A 69 -5.06 1.27 0.06
CA MET A 69 -6.01 0.24 0.50
C MET A 69 -5.39 -1.15 0.35
N VAL A 70 -5.15 -1.82 1.47
CA VAL A 70 -4.67 -3.21 1.51
C VAL A 70 -5.83 -4.13 1.11
N LYS A 71 -5.57 -5.03 0.15
CA LYS A 71 -6.55 -6.06 -0.25
C LYS A 71 -6.41 -7.31 0.63
N PRO A 72 -7.52 -8.04 0.87
CA PRO A 72 -7.45 -9.37 1.50
C PRO A 72 -6.53 -10.33 0.71
N PRO A 73 -5.84 -11.27 1.38
CA PRO A 73 -4.92 -12.19 0.74
C PRO A 73 -5.62 -13.05 -0.33
N LEU A 74 -6.82 -13.53 -0.06
CA LEU A 74 -7.59 -14.32 -1.03
C LEU A 74 -7.85 -13.54 -2.33
N ASP A 75 -8.20 -12.26 -2.23
CA ASP A 75 -8.46 -11.42 -3.39
C ASP A 75 -7.19 -11.18 -4.22
N ILE A 76 -6.05 -10.99 -3.56
CA ILE A 76 -4.74 -10.88 -4.22
C ILE A 76 -4.44 -12.18 -4.97
N LEU A 77 -4.60 -13.33 -4.32
CA LEU A 77 -4.33 -14.63 -4.92
C LEU A 77 -5.22 -14.90 -6.13
N TYR A 78 -6.55 -14.80 -5.97
CA TYR A 78 -7.49 -15.06 -7.06
C TYR A 78 -7.31 -14.10 -8.23
N SER A 79 -7.08 -12.82 -7.97
CA SER A 79 -6.83 -11.85 -9.03
C SER A 79 -5.51 -12.14 -9.76
N ALA A 80 -4.45 -12.52 -9.05
CA ALA A 80 -3.18 -12.90 -9.64
C ALA A 80 -3.30 -14.16 -10.51
N LEU A 81 -3.98 -15.21 -10.03
CA LEU A 81 -4.22 -16.45 -10.78
C LEU A 81 -5.01 -16.18 -12.08
N ARG A 82 -6.06 -15.36 -12.01
CA ARG A 82 -6.86 -14.98 -13.18
C ARG A 82 -6.03 -14.23 -14.21
N LYS A 83 -5.16 -13.31 -13.78
CA LYS A 83 -4.30 -12.53 -14.67
C LYS A 83 -3.20 -13.39 -15.29
N ALA A 84 -2.55 -14.24 -14.49
CA ALA A 84 -1.51 -15.17 -14.96
C ALA A 84 -2.04 -16.13 -16.03
N LYS A 85 -3.22 -16.73 -15.82
CA LYS A 85 -3.85 -17.65 -16.79
C LYS A 85 -4.11 -17.02 -18.16
N LYS A 86 -4.32 -15.69 -18.22
CA LYS A 86 -4.57 -14.96 -19.47
C LYS A 86 -3.31 -14.72 -20.30
N VAL A 87 -2.12 -14.93 -19.74
CA VAL A 87 -0.87 -14.64 -20.44
C VAL A 87 -0.63 -15.68 -21.54
N PRO A 88 -0.52 -15.27 -22.82
CA PRO A 88 -0.27 -16.18 -23.93
C PRO A 88 1.23 -16.42 -24.14
N ALA A 89 1.54 -17.46 -24.91
CA ALA A 89 2.89 -17.68 -25.43
C ALA A 89 3.37 -16.51 -26.31
N SER A 90 4.68 -16.37 -26.51
CA SER A 90 5.23 -15.47 -27.52
C SER A 90 4.71 -15.83 -28.92
N LYS A 91 4.39 -14.78 -29.69
CA LYS A 91 4.02 -14.92 -31.11
C LYS A 91 5.18 -15.52 -31.91
N GLY A 92 4.88 -16.27 -32.97
CA GLY A 92 5.89 -16.79 -33.90
C GLY A 92 6.58 -18.10 -33.49
N ILE A 93 6.23 -18.71 -32.35
CA ILE A 93 6.77 -20.03 -31.97
C ILE A 93 5.98 -21.14 -32.69
N SER A 94 6.55 -21.74 -33.73
CA SER A 94 5.92 -22.83 -34.47
C SER A 94 5.92 -24.16 -33.70
N ASN A 95 7.02 -24.50 -33.04
CA ASN A 95 7.15 -25.77 -32.32
C ASN A 95 6.25 -25.78 -31.06
N ILE A 96 5.40 -26.80 -30.95
CA ILE A 96 4.39 -26.94 -29.90
C ILE A 96 5.03 -27.05 -28.52
N ALA A 97 6.04 -27.91 -28.34
CA ALA A 97 6.73 -28.05 -27.05
C ALA A 97 7.44 -26.75 -26.63
N LYS A 98 8.08 -26.05 -27.57
CA LYS A 98 8.70 -24.74 -27.31
C LYS A 98 7.64 -23.68 -26.95
N ARG A 99 6.44 -23.75 -27.52
CA ARG A 99 5.34 -22.82 -27.26
C ARG A 99 4.78 -23.04 -25.85
N GLU A 100 4.51 -24.28 -25.45
CA GLU A 100 3.96 -24.58 -24.13
C GLU A 100 4.93 -24.24 -23.01
N ARG A 101 6.22 -24.58 -23.12
CA ARG A 101 7.21 -24.16 -22.10
C ARG A 101 7.37 -22.65 -22.00
N ASN A 102 7.26 -21.93 -23.13
CA ASN A 102 7.31 -20.47 -23.13
C ASN A 102 6.07 -19.88 -22.44
N ARG A 103 4.89 -20.45 -22.72
CA ARG A 103 3.64 -20.08 -22.05
C ARG A 103 3.76 -20.32 -20.55
N GLY A 104 4.12 -21.52 -20.12
CA GLY A 104 4.21 -21.88 -18.71
C GLY A 104 5.19 -20.98 -17.94
N ALA A 105 6.40 -20.76 -18.49
CA ALA A 105 7.38 -19.87 -17.88
C ALA A 105 6.84 -18.42 -17.75
N LYS A 106 6.15 -17.91 -18.78
CA LYS A 106 5.51 -16.58 -18.72
C LYS A 106 4.36 -16.50 -17.73
N GLN A 107 3.54 -17.54 -17.63
CA GLN A 107 2.43 -17.57 -16.68
C GLN A 107 2.95 -17.60 -15.24
N LEU A 108 4.01 -18.35 -14.95
CA LEU A 108 4.66 -18.37 -13.63
C LEU A 108 5.33 -17.02 -13.31
N ASP A 109 6.03 -16.41 -14.26
CA ASP A 109 6.62 -15.07 -14.08
C ASP A 109 5.55 -14.00 -13.86
N ALA A 110 4.43 -14.08 -14.57
CA ALA A 110 3.30 -13.19 -14.38
C ALA A 110 2.64 -13.39 -13.01
N LEU A 111 2.39 -14.64 -12.60
CA LEU A 111 1.84 -14.95 -11.28
C LEU A 111 2.72 -14.40 -10.16
N MET A 112 4.04 -14.64 -10.26
CA MET A 112 5.03 -14.09 -9.34
C MET A 112 4.93 -12.57 -9.24
N LYS A 113 4.86 -11.86 -10.38
CA LYS A 113 4.78 -10.39 -10.41
C LYS A 113 3.46 -9.88 -9.84
N GLU A 114 2.34 -10.47 -10.21
CA GLU A 114 1.02 -10.09 -9.71
C GLU A 114 0.87 -10.28 -8.20
N LEU A 115 1.57 -11.27 -7.61
CA LEU A 115 1.66 -11.42 -6.17
C LEU A 115 2.67 -10.46 -5.53
N ALA A 116 3.85 -10.27 -6.13
CA ALA A 116 4.94 -9.51 -5.53
C ALA A 116 4.77 -7.98 -5.62
N ILE A 117 4.08 -7.46 -6.65
CA ILE A 117 3.86 -6.02 -6.84
C ILE A 117 3.02 -5.43 -5.71
N PRO A 118 1.83 -5.96 -5.36
CA PRO A 118 1.04 -5.43 -4.25
C PRO A 118 1.80 -5.47 -2.92
N LEU A 119 2.52 -6.56 -2.64
CA LEU A 119 3.32 -6.66 -1.42
C LEU A 119 4.44 -5.63 -1.37
N ARG A 120 5.04 -5.31 -2.52
CA ARG A 120 6.01 -4.22 -2.62
C ARG A 120 5.36 -2.86 -2.36
N GLU A 121 4.24 -2.58 -3.02
CA GLU A 121 3.51 -1.32 -2.83
C GLU A 121 3.17 -1.11 -1.36
N TYR A 122 2.76 -2.14 -0.64
CA TYR A 122 2.53 -2.02 0.80
C TYR A 122 3.82 -1.68 1.57
N MET A 123 4.93 -2.36 1.31
CA MET A 123 6.20 -2.04 2.00
C MET A 123 6.73 -0.64 1.69
N ASP A 124 6.49 -0.14 0.48
CA ASP A 124 6.97 1.18 0.05
C ASP A 124 6.11 2.32 0.64
N ASN A 125 4.84 2.05 0.98
CA ASN A 125 3.92 3.06 1.52
C ASN A 125 3.74 3.02 3.05
N PHE A 126 4.08 1.90 3.71
CA PHE A 126 3.98 1.81 5.16
C PHE A 126 5.25 2.42 5.82
N PRO A 127 5.11 3.45 6.65
CA PRO A 127 6.26 4.16 7.23
C PRO A 127 6.99 3.33 8.29
N ASN A 128 8.30 3.51 8.43
CA ASN A 128 9.08 2.83 9.45
C ASN A 128 8.90 3.50 10.83
N LYS A 129 8.60 2.72 11.90
CA LYS A 129 8.44 3.25 13.28
C LYS A 129 9.58 4.18 13.69
N LYS A 130 10.81 3.92 13.26
CA LYS A 130 11.99 4.73 13.60
C LYS A 130 12.03 6.13 13.00
N HIS A 131 11.26 6.40 11.95
CA HIS A 131 11.23 7.70 11.26
C HIS A 131 9.92 8.45 11.48
N LEU A 132 8.91 7.80 12.07
CA LEU A 132 7.63 8.41 12.43
C LEU A 132 7.76 9.52 13.46
N HIS A 133 6.76 10.41 13.52
CA HIS A 133 6.66 11.40 14.58
C HIS A 133 6.45 10.73 15.96
N PRO A 134 7.03 11.22 17.07
CA PRO A 134 6.88 10.60 18.40
C PRO A 134 5.44 10.30 18.81
N TYR A 135 4.52 11.22 18.50
CA TYR A 135 3.08 11.03 18.72
C TYR A 135 2.53 9.77 18.02
N GLU A 136 2.84 9.60 16.73
CA GLU A 136 2.36 8.45 15.94
C GLU A 136 3.02 7.15 16.41
N ARG A 137 4.29 7.19 16.83
CA ARG A 137 4.96 6.02 17.44
C ARG A 137 4.22 5.57 18.71
N SER A 138 3.87 6.51 19.58
CA SER A 138 3.11 6.21 20.80
C SER A 138 1.72 5.68 20.48
N LEU A 139 1.03 6.22 19.46
CA LEU A 139 -0.27 5.70 19.04
C LEU A 139 -0.18 4.24 18.57
N ILE A 140 0.82 3.90 17.75
CA ILE A 140 1.06 2.51 17.33
C ILE A 140 1.28 1.61 18.54
N GLU A 141 2.16 2.02 19.45
CA GLU A 141 2.51 1.26 20.65
C GLU A 141 1.30 1.02 21.55
N LEU A 142 0.48 2.04 21.76
CA LEU A 142 -0.74 1.97 22.58
C LEU A 142 -1.86 1.14 21.93
N THR A 143 -1.95 1.11 20.60
CA THR A 143 -3.08 0.47 19.89
C THR A 143 -2.77 -0.92 19.35
N LEU A 144 -1.55 -1.16 18.89
CA LEU A 144 -1.10 -2.40 18.26
C LEU A 144 -0.15 -3.21 19.15
N GLY A 145 0.33 -2.61 20.24
CA GLY A 145 1.34 -3.19 21.12
C GLY A 145 2.77 -2.97 20.61
N ASP A 146 3.73 -3.25 21.49
CA ASP A 146 5.15 -3.15 21.18
C ASP A 146 5.60 -4.20 20.15
N GLY A 147 6.26 -3.75 19.09
CA GLY A 147 6.93 -4.59 18.09
C GLY A 147 6.03 -5.32 17.08
N ASN A 148 4.72 -5.41 17.34
CA ASN A 148 3.76 -6.09 16.46
C ASN A 148 3.70 -5.44 15.06
N TYR A 149 3.78 -4.12 14.99
CA TYR A 149 3.78 -3.38 13.73
C TYR A 149 4.96 -3.78 12.83
N GLU A 150 6.18 -3.74 13.38
CA GLU A 150 7.40 -4.09 12.66
C GLU A 150 7.47 -5.57 12.30
N GLU A 151 6.99 -6.44 13.20
CA GLU A 151 6.95 -7.88 12.95
C GLU A 151 6.07 -8.20 11.74
N VAL A 152 4.87 -7.63 11.66
CA VAL A 152 3.96 -7.82 10.52
C VAL A 152 4.59 -7.34 9.21
N LEU A 153 5.21 -6.15 9.22
CA LEU A 153 5.90 -5.63 8.03
C LEU A 153 7.05 -6.55 7.58
N GLU A 154 7.86 -7.06 8.51
CA GLU A 154 8.95 -7.97 8.15
C GLU A 154 8.40 -9.32 7.65
N ARG A 155 7.30 -9.85 8.21
CA ARG A 155 6.64 -11.06 7.68
C ARG A 155 6.18 -10.87 6.24
N VAL A 156 5.56 -9.74 5.90
CA VAL A 156 5.14 -9.41 4.53
C VAL A 156 6.34 -9.29 3.59
N LYS A 157 7.44 -8.70 4.05
CA LYS A 157 8.69 -8.60 3.28
C LYS A 157 9.34 -9.96 3.05
N VAL A 158 9.32 -10.86 4.03
CA VAL A 158 9.77 -12.25 3.89
C VAL A 158 8.90 -13.02 2.89
N LEU A 159 7.57 -12.88 2.97
CA LEU A 159 6.63 -13.48 2.04
C LEU A 159 6.93 -13.06 0.59
N LYS A 160 7.11 -11.75 0.34
CA LYS A 160 7.49 -11.23 -0.97
C LYS A 160 8.78 -11.89 -1.48
N LYS A 161 9.81 -11.98 -0.64
CA LYS A 161 11.09 -12.60 -1.02
C LYS A 161 10.91 -14.06 -1.43
N LYS A 162 10.14 -14.83 -0.65
CA LYS A 162 9.84 -16.25 -0.94
C LYS A 162 9.06 -16.42 -2.25
N VAL A 163 8.03 -15.62 -2.47
CA VAL A 163 7.26 -15.63 -3.73
C VAL A 163 8.16 -15.34 -4.93
N VAL A 164 9.06 -14.36 -4.81
CA VAL A 164 10.00 -14.02 -5.90
C VAL A 164 11.04 -15.11 -6.12
N SER A 165 11.60 -15.70 -5.07
CA SER A 165 12.60 -16.77 -5.23
C SER A 165 11.99 -18.01 -5.86
N VAL A 166 10.86 -18.48 -5.34
CA VAL A 166 10.17 -19.67 -5.85
C VAL A 166 9.59 -19.43 -7.24
N GLY A 167 9.01 -18.26 -7.49
CA GLY A 167 8.49 -17.90 -8.81
C GLY A 167 9.57 -17.93 -9.89
N LYS A 168 10.77 -17.39 -9.61
CA LYS A 168 11.92 -17.47 -10.52
C LYS A 168 12.39 -18.90 -10.74
N GLU A 169 12.48 -19.68 -9.68
CA GLU A 169 12.89 -21.08 -9.75
C GLU A 169 11.95 -21.89 -10.64
N GLN A 170 10.64 -21.85 -10.37
CA GLN A 170 9.64 -22.60 -11.14
C GLN A 170 9.57 -22.14 -12.60
N ALA A 171 9.66 -20.83 -12.87
CA ALA A 171 9.73 -20.31 -14.23
C ALA A 171 10.98 -20.82 -14.97
N SER A 172 12.13 -20.90 -14.29
CA SER A 172 13.36 -21.45 -14.87
C SER A 172 13.28 -22.94 -15.16
N LEU A 173 12.62 -23.72 -14.29
CA LEU A 173 12.41 -25.14 -14.47
C LEU A 173 11.48 -25.40 -15.66
N CYS A 174 10.37 -24.66 -15.75
CA CYS A 174 9.46 -24.73 -16.89
C CYS A 174 10.17 -24.39 -18.21
N ALA A 175 11.05 -23.38 -18.22
CA ALA A 175 11.82 -23.02 -19.42
C ALA A 175 12.80 -24.12 -19.89
N LYS A 176 13.24 -25.01 -18.98
CA LYS A 176 14.17 -26.12 -19.25
C LYS A 176 13.47 -27.41 -19.69
N CYS A 177 12.13 -27.47 -19.69
CA CYS A 177 11.39 -28.66 -20.13
C CYS A 177 11.68 -29.01 -21.60
N LEU A 178 11.69 -30.32 -21.88
CA LEU A 178 11.97 -30.90 -23.19
C LEU A 178 10.69 -31.25 -23.94
N THR A 179 9.72 -31.85 -23.25
CA THR A 179 8.44 -32.26 -23.84
C THR A 179 7.31 -31.28 -23.50
N LYS A 180 6.22 -31.38 -24.26
CA LYS A 180 4.99 -30.62 -24.01
C LYS A 180 4.37 -31.01 -22.66
N HIS A 181 4.28 -32.31 -22.39
CA HIS A 181 3.68 -32.85 -21.17
C HIS A 181 4.43 -32.35 -19.92
N ASP A 182 5.76 -32.45 -19.93
CA ASP A 182 6.58 -31.98 -18.79
C ASP A 182 6.40 -30.48 -18.54
N ALA A 183 6.19 -29.69 -19.59
CA ALA A 183 5.97 -28.25 -19.45
C ALA A 183 4.62 -27.93 -18.77
N GLU A 184 3.58 -28.69 -19.11
CA GLU A 184 2.23 -28.57 -18.51
C GLU A 184 2.26 -29.00 -17.04
N GLU A 185 2.90 -30.14 -16.73
CA GLU A 185 3.03 -30.64 -15.35
C GLU A 185 3.82 -29.66 -14.47
N ARG A 186 4.95 -29.13 -14.96
CA ARG A 186 5.74 -28.13 -14.21
C ARG A 186 5.02 -26.81 -14.01
N LEU A 187 4.14 -26.41 -14.94
CA LEU A 187 3.29 -25.24 -14.77
C LEU A 187 2.30 -25.46 -13.62
N ASP A 188 1.59 -26.59 -13.62
CA ASP A 188 0.61 -26.92 -12.59
C ASP A 188 1.26 -27.04 -11.20
N GLU A 189 2.41 -27.72 -11.11
CA GLU A 189 3.20 -27.78 -9.88
C GLU A 189 3.65 -26.39 -9.42
N GLY A 190 4.14 -25.56 -10.34
CA GLY A 190 4.63 -24.23 -10.03
C GLY A 190 3.54 -23.30 -9.49
N ILE A 191 2.33 -23.39 -10.08
CA ILE A 191 1.15 -22.66 -9.60
C ILE A 191 0.77 -23.14 -8.20
N LYS A 192 0.63 -24.45 -7.98
CA LYS A 192 0.28 -25.02 -6.67
C LYS A 192 1.29 -24.63 -5.58
N LYS A 193 2.59 -24.69 -5.88
CA LYS A 193 3.64 -24.27 -4.93
C LYS A 193 3.51 -22.79 -4.54
N LEU A 194 3.25 -21.90 -5.50
CA LEU A 194 3.05 -20.48 -5.22
C LEU A 194 1.76 -20.23 -4.43
N GLU A 195 0.67 -20.93 -4.75
CA GLU A 195 -0.58 -20.89 -3.99
C GLU A 195 -0.37 -21.35 -2.54
N GLU A 196 0.32 -22.46 -2.32
CA GLU A 196 0.61 -22.97 -0.97
C GLU A 196 1.43 -22.00 -0.13
N ILE A 197 2.50 -21.43 -0.70
CA ILE A 197 3.34 -20.44 0.00
C ILE A 197 2.49 -19.23 0.38
N PHE A 198 1.69 -18.73 -0.56
CA PHE A 198 0.87 -17.56 -0.33
C PHE A 198 -0.24 -17.82 0.68
N ASN A 199 -0.86 -19.00 0.68
CA ASN A 199 -1.90 -19.37 1.65
C ASN A 199 -1.33 -19.56 3.06
N ARG A 200 -0.16 -20.20 3.20
CA ARG A 200 0.49 -20.40 4.51
C ARG A 200 0.89 -19.08 5.17
N GLU A 201 1.37 -18.12 4.38
CA GLU A 201 1.87 -16.83 4.87
C GLU A 201 0.87 -15.68 4.65
N GLY A 202 -0.30 -15.97 4.08
CA GLY A 202 -1.35 -14.99 3.80
C GLY A 202 -1.86 -14.28 5.05
N LYS A 203 -1.75 -14.91 6.22
CA LYS A 203 -2.04 -14.30 7.52
C LYS A 203 -1.26 -12.99 7.73
N ALA A 204 -0.01 -12.91 7.26
CA ALA A 204 0.77 -11.67 7.38
C ALA A 204 0.12 -10.50 6.62
N VAL A 205 -0.56 -10.78 5.50
CA VAL A 205 -1.29 -9.77 4.72
C VAL A 205 -2.60 -9.40 5.40
N ASP A 206 -3.30 -10.36 6.02
CA ASP A 206 -4.49 -10.08 6.84
C ASP A 206 -4.15 -9.22 8.07
N ASP A 207 -3.05 -9.54 8.76
CA ASP A 207 -2.58 -8.75 9.89
C ASP A 207 -2.24 -7.33 9.43
N LEU A 208 -1.59 -7.18 8.28
CA LEU A 208 -1.29 -5.87 7.69
C LEU A 208 -2.56 -5.11 7.35
N LEU A 209 -3.58 -5.77 6.79
CA LEU A 209 -4.89 -5.19 6.51
C LEU A 209 -5.57 -4.69 7.80
N ASN A 210 -5.49 -5.47 8.88
CA ASN A 210 -6.04 -5.07 10.17
C ASN A 210 -5.30 -3.86 10.76
N ILE A 211 -3.96 -3.86 10.70
CA ILE A 211 -3.14 -2.69 11.06
C ILE A 211 -3.56 -1.48 10.23
N ALA A 212 -3.66 -1.62 8.90
CA ALA A 212 -4.05 -0.53 8.01
C ALA A 212 -5.37 0.11 8.43
N LYS A 213 -6.38 -0.71 8.75
CA LYS A 213 -7.69 -0.23 9.24
C LYS A 213 -7.57 0.56 10.54
N VAL A 214 -6.73 0.10 11.47
CA VAL A 214 -6.53 0.78 12.76
C VAL A 214 -5.80 2.12 12.57
N VAL A 215 -4.65 2.11 11.89
CA VAL A 215 -3.79 3.30 11.78
C VAL A 215 -4.39 4.38 10.87
N THR A 216 -5.25 4.01 9.91
CA THR A 216 -5.99 4.98 9.08
C THR A 216 -6.99 5.79 9.91
N ASN A 217 -7.45 5.26 11.05
CA ASN A 217 -8.36 5.95 11.97
C ASN A 217 -7.64 6.82 13.01
N PHE A 218 -6.30 6.95 12.94
CA PHE A 218 -5.58 7.80 13.86
C PHE A 218 -5.95 9.28 13.67
N PRO A 219 -6.07 10.04 14.78
CA PRO A 219 -6.41 11.45 14.71
C PRO A 219 -5.33 12.22 13.96
N ALA A 220 -5.77 12.99 12.97
CA ALA A 220 -4.95 13.94 12.23
C ALA A 220 -4.77 15.21 13.05
N ILE A 221 -3.56 15.44 13.59
CA ILE A 221 -3.19 16.77 14.12
C ILE A 221 -2.78 17.61 12.90
N LYS A 222 -3.63 18.57 12.52
CA LYS A 222 -3.38 19.53 11.44
C LYS A 222 -2.84 20.84 11.99
#